data_AF-A0A524D6G6-F1
#
_entry.id   AF-A0A524D6G6-F1
#
_cell.length_a   1.000
_cell.length_b   1.000
_cell.length_c   1.000
_cell.angle_alpha   90.00
_cell.angle_beta   90.00
_cell.angle_gamma   90.00
#
_symmetry.space_group_name_H-M   'P 1'
#
loop_
_entity.id
_entity.type
_entity.pdbx_description
1 polymer ?
#
loop_
_entity_poly.entity_id
_entity_poly.type
_entity_poly.pdbx_seq_one_letter_code
_entity_poly.pdbx_strand_id
1 'polypeptide(L)'
;MENEKNGRIDHYLDALQALEYIMLQSKDYFGHWIDAIQRDIKEWQTNHNSKIHLGHYGGMGSFNDLGGDAYFTNIQSIAYSLAANPNNIESVEKSMGTLGLHLNGWHCPNCGYNEVYKVKIDYYVINHVARSEVLDYFQRGALLELAKKRANFRISSLEDEITRISEIITNSQIVITNREKWKETCSKCEHKLDIFHWVLNDAGDQFIPYNASADDLPDNVRSAFK
;
A
#
# COMPACT_ATOMS: atom_id res chain seq x y z
N MET A 1 13.86 23.70 -1.86
CA MET A 1 13.44 24.21 -0.54
C MET A 1 12.39 25.31 -0.77
N GLU A 2 11.28 24.93 -1.43
CA GLU A 2 10.27 25.88 -1.95
C GLU A 2 8.84 25.46 -1.56
N ASN A 3 8.68 24.55 -0.60
CA ASN A 3 7.39 24.03 -0.13
C ASN A 3 6.76 24.89 1.00
N GLU A 4 7.36 26.05 1.32
CA GLU A 4 6.92 26.92 2.42
C GLU A 4 6.47 28.30 1.90
N LYS A 5 5.41 28.34 1.10
CA LYS A 5 4.63 29.57 0.99
C LYS A 5 3.52 29.52 2.05
N ASN A 6 3.76 30.19 3.18
CA ASN A 6 2.88 30.40 4.35
C ASN A 6 2.96 29.39 5.51
N GLY A 7 4.03 28.59 5.64
CA GLY A 7 4.20 27.68 6.78
C GLY A 7 3.25 26.47 6.80
N ARG A 8 2.54 26.23 5.68
CA ARG A 8 1.70 25.04 5.47
C ARG A 8 2.36 24.17 4.40
N ILE A 9 2.54 22.89 4.73
CA ILE A 9 3.08 21.88 3.82
C ILE A 9 2.15 21.71 2.62
N ASP A 10 2.68 21.86 1.39
CA ASP A 10 1.98 21.51 0.16
C ASP A 10 2.18 20.01 -0.14
N HIS A 11 1.36 19.18 0.50
CA HIS A 11 1.44 17.73 0.36
C HIS A 11 1.17 17.24 -1.07
N TYR A 12 0.37 17.98 -1.85
CA TYR A 12 0.07 17.58 -3.22
C TYR A 12 1.27 17.82 -4.12
N LEU A 13 1.91 19.00 -4.01
CA LEU A 13 3.14 19.28 -4.74
C LEU A 13 4.26 18.29 -4.36
N ASP A 14 4.42 17.99 -3.07
CA ASP A 14 5.41 17.01 -2.59
C ASP A 14 5.15 15.60 -3.17
N ALA A 15 3.88 15.15 -3.23
CA ALA A 15 3.51 13.88 -3.85
C ALA A 15 3.81 13.87 -5.37
N LEU A 16 3.48 14.95 -6.10
CA LEU A 16 3.76 15.05 -7.53
C LEU A 16 5.27 15.02 -7.81
N GLN A 17 6.07 15.74 -7.02
CA GLN A 17 7.53 15.75 -7.16
C GLN A 17 8.14 14.38 -6.84
N ALA A 18 7.61 13.67 -5.84
CA ALA A 18 8.03 12.31 -5.51
C ALA A 18 7.78 11.34 -6.67
N LEU A 19 6.59 11.38 -7.27
CA LEU A 19 6.25 10.59 -8.46
C LEU A 19 7.12 10.95 -9.66
N GLU A 20 7.34 12.23 -9.93
CA GLU A 20 8.21 12.67 -11.02
C GLU A 20 9.62 12.10 -10.85
N TYR A 21 10.16 12.18 -9.63
CA TYR A 21 11.47 11.64 -9.33
C TYR A 21 11.55 10.12 -9.62
N ILE A 22 10.57 9.34 -9.14
CA ILE A 22 10.52 7.89 -9.38
C ILE A 22 10.41 7.59 -10.89
N MET A 23 9.51 8.29 -11.60
CA MET A 23 9.30 8.11 -13.03
C MET A 23 10.56 8.41 -13.83
N LEU A 24 11.30 9.46 -13.47
CA LEU A 24 12.57 9.82 -14.10
C LEU A 24 13.65 8.75 -13.91
N GLN A 25 13.67 8.04 -12.79
CA GLN A 25 14.60 6.93 -12.57
C GLN A 25 14.30 5.71 -13.45
N SER A 26 13.07 5.59 -13.96
CA SER A 26 12.60 4.48 -14.80
C SER A 26 12.00 4.99 -16.10
N LYS A 27 12.70 5.94 -16.75
CA LYS A 27 12.20 6.70 -17.91
C LYS A 27 11.76 5.82 -19.07
N ASP A 28 12.42 4.68 -19.30
CA ASP A 28 12.04 3.74 -20.37
C ASP A 28 10.64 3.15 -20.15
N TYR A 29 10.19 3.06 -18.90
CA TYR A 29 8.88 2.54 -18.52
C TYR A 29 7.84 3.66 -18.39
N PHE A 30 8.24 4.86 -17.96
CA PHE A 30 7.33 5.98 -17.67
C PHE A 30 7.38 7.13 -18.69
N GLY A 31 8.03 6.97 -19.85
CA GLY A 31 8.30 8.05 -20.79
C GLY A 31 7.10 8.96 -21.11
N HIS A 32 5.93 8.37 -21.38
CA HIS A 32 4.70 9.12 -21.69
C HIS A 32 4.08 9.82 -20.47
N TRP A 33 4.36 9.35 -19.26
CA TRP A 33 3.82 9.88 -18.01
C TRP A 33 4.66 11.02 -17.43
N ILE A 34 5.96 11.08 -17.77
CA ILE A 34 6.86 12.16 -17.31
C ILE A 34 6.39 13.53 -17.81
N ASP A 35 6.05 13.66 -19.09
CA ASP A 35 5.55 14.93 -19.63
C ASP A 35 4.18 15.31 -19.03
N ALA A 36 3.38 14.33 -18.64
CA ALA A 36 2.11 14.57 -17.96
C ALA A 36 2.34 15.11 -16.55
N ILE A 37 3.20 14.48 -15.75
CA ILE A 37 3.43 14.92 -14.37
C ILE A 37 4.16 16.26 -14.28
N GLN A 38 5.07 16.55 -15.21
CA GLN A 38 5.72 17.87 -15.30
C GLN A 38 4.72 18.99 -15.62
N ARG A 39 3.72 18.71 -16.46
CA ARG A 39 2.62 19.64 -16.71
C ARG A 39 1.74 19.80 -15.48
N ASP A 40 1.42 18.72 -14.76
CA ASP A 40 0.65 18.78 -13.52
C ASP A 40 1.33 19.66 -12.46
N ILE A 41 2.64 19.47 -12.26
CA ILE A 41 3.44 20.27 -11.31
C ILE A 41 3.38 21.76 -11.68
N LYS A 42 3.66 22.08 -12.95
CA LYS A 42 3.65 23.46 -13.43
C LYS A 42 2.28 24.11 -13.27
N GLU A 43 1.23 23.38 -13.62
CA GLU A 43 -0.15 23.86 -13.56
C GLU A 43 -0.61 24.06 -12.12
N TRP A 44 -0.25 23.17 -11.21
CA TRP A 44 -0.50 23.34 -9.78
C TRP A 44 0.22 24.57 -9.22
N GLN A 45 1.53 24.71 -9.48
CA GLN A 45 2.31 25.84 -8.97
C GLN A 45 1.83 27.19 -9.52
N THR A 46 1.34 27.23 -10.76
CA THR A 46 0.90 28.47 -11.42
C THR A 46 -0.55 28.81 -11.08
N ASN A 47 -1.44 27.83 -11.19
CA ASN A 47 -2.89 28.04 -11.20
C ASN A 47 -3.63 27.30 -10.06
N HIS A 48 -2.93 26.54 -9.21
CA HIS A 48 -3.51 25.64 -8.20
C HIS A 48 -4.60 24.72 -8.79
N ASN A 49 -4.34 24.19 -9.99
CA ASN A 49 -5.31 23.43 -10.77
C ASN A 49 -4.87 21.96 -10.92
N SER A 50 -5.66 21.05 -10.36
CA SER A 50 -5.42 19.59 -10.37
C SER A 50 -6.21 18.83 -11.45
N LYS A 51 -6.98 19.52 -12.31
CA LYS A 51 -7.86 18.87 -13.30
C LYS A 51 -7.09 18.01 -14.31
N ILE A 52 -5.86 18.40 -14.64
CA ILE A 52 -5.01 17.66 -15.57
C ILE A 52 -4.64 16.30 -14.97
N HIS A 53 -4.29 16.27 -13.67
CA HIS A 53 -3.99 15.05 -12.95
C HIS A 53 -5.19 14.09 -12.91
N LEU A 54 -6.39 14.59 -12.55
CA LEU A 54 -7.61 13.78 -12.50
C LEU A 54 -7.97 13.18 -13.87
N GLY A 55 -7.73 13.92 -14.96
CA GLY A 55 -8.00 13.46 -16.32
C GLY A 55 -7.01 12.40 -16.84
N HIS A 56 -5.73 12.50 -16.47
CA HIS A 56 -4.70 11.57 -16.93
C HIS A 56 -4.58 10.32 -16.03
N TYR A 57 -4.66 10.50 -14.71
CA TYR A 57 -4.40 9.44 -13.73
C TYR A 57 -5.65 8.60 -13.40
N GLY A 58 -6.85 9.10 -13.69
CA GLY A 58 -8.08 8.29 -13.64
C GLY A 58 -8.09 7.11 -14.63
N GLY A 59 -7.22 7.16 -15.66
CA GLY A 59 -7.01 6.08 -16.63
C GLY A 59 -5.81 5.16 -16.35
N MET A 60 -5.01 5.43 -15.30
CA MET A 60 -3.83 4.62 -14.92
C MET A 60 -4.18 3.37 -14.10
N GLY A 61 -5.44 2.93 -14.14
CA GLY A 61 -6.01 1.82 -13.37
C GLY A 61 -5.37 0.43 -13.60
N SER A 62 -4.19 0.32 -14.21
CA SER A 62 -3.47 -0.93 -14.44
C SER A 62 -2.00 -0.94 -14.00
N PHE A 63 -1.46 0.10 -13.34
CA PHE A 63 -0.12 -0.02 -12.73
C PHE A 63 -0.12 -0.97 -11.51
N ASN A 64 -1.27 -1.07 -10.84
CA ASN A 64 -1.50 -2.06 -9.78
C ASN A 64 -1.49 -3.52 -10.29
N ASP A 65 -1.74 -3.74 -11.59
CA ASP A 65 -1.76 -5.07 -12.20
C ASP A 65 -0.36 -5.57 -12.63
N LEU A 66 0.64 -4.68 -12.66
CA LEU A 66 2.00 -4.99 -13.12
C LEU A 66 2.96 -5.32 -11.96
N GLY A 67 2.44 -5.51 -10.74
CA GLY A 67 3.27 -5.70 -9.56
C GLY A 67 4.12 -4.46 -9.27
N GLY A 68 3.55 -3.27 -9.52
CA GLY A 68 4.20 -1.98 -9.30
C GLY A 68 4.83 -1.87 -7.92
N ASP A 69 5.93 -1.14 -7.84
CA ASP A 69 6.60 -0.81 -6.58
C ASP A 69 5.56 -0.28 -5.58
N ALA A 70 5.43 -0.96 -4.43
CA ALA A 70 4.45 -0.61 -3.40
C ALA A 70 4.59 0.86 -2.95
N TYR A 71 5.78 1.46 -3.01
CA TYR A 71 5.96 2.89 -2.72
C TYR A 71 5.33 3.75 -3.81
N PHE A 72 5.57 3.44 -5.08
CA PHE A 72 5.02 4.18 -6.20
C PHE A 72 3.49 4.13 -6.18
N THR A 73 2.90 2.94 -6.05
CA THR A 73 1.44 2.78 -5.97
C THR A 73 0.83 3.60 -4.83
N ASN A 74 1.43 3.55 -3.65
CA ASN A 74 0.94 4.30 -2.50
C ASN A 74 1.04 5.81 -2.74
N ILE A 75 2.18 6.33 -3.20
CA ILE A 75 2.35 7.77 -3.51
C ILE A 75 1.40 8.22 -4.62
N GLN A 76 1.15 7.38 -5.62
CA GLN A 76 0.18 7.65 -6.69
C GLN A 76 -1.24 7.79 -6.13
N SER A 77 -1.66 6.89 -5.23
CA SER A 77 -2.94 7.00 -4.53
C SER A 77 -3.05 8.30 -3.74
N ILE A 78 -1.99 8.70 -3.02
CA ILE A 78 -1.95 9.99 -2.30
C ILE A 78 -2.15 11.16 -3.27
N ALA A 79 -1.36 11.22 -4.34
CA ALA A 79 -1.45 12.30 -5.33
C ALA A 79 -2.85 12.40 -5.94
N TYR A 80 -3.45 11.26 -6.29
CA TYR A 80 -4.81 11.22 -6.83
C TYR A 80 -5.86 11.69 -5.81
N SER A 81 -5.79 11.24 -4.56
CA SER A 81 -6.69 11.66 -3.48
C SER A 81 -6.62 13.17 -3.25
N LEU A 82 -5.41 13.72 -3.21
CA LEU A 82 -5.20 15.16 -3.02
C LEU A 82 -5.61 15.97 -4.24
N ALA A 83 -5.41 15.46 -5.45
CA ALA A 83 -5.91 16.11 -6.66
C ALA A 83 -7.44 16.26 -6.64
N ALA A 84 -8.15 15.23 -6.15
CA ALA A 84 -9.60 15.24 -6.02
C ALA A 84 -10.08 16.15 -4.88
N ASN A 85 -9.37 16.14 -3.75
CA ASN A 85 -9.70 16.96 -2.59
C ASN A 85 -8.44 17.37 -1.80
N PRO A 86 -7.80 18.51 -2.14
CA PRO A 86 -6.51 18.91 -1.55
C PRO A 86 -6.55 19.17 -0.04
N ASN A 87 -7.73 19.35 0.54
CA ASN A 87 -7.91 19.62 1.97
C ASN A 87 -8.29 18.37 2.79
N ASN A 88 -8.54 17.23 2.15
CA ASN A 88 -8.95 16.00 2.83
C ASN A 88 -7.77 15.06 3.08
N ILE A 89 -6.90 15.45 4.01
CA ILE A 89 -5.75 14.65 4.44
C ILE A 89 -6.20 13.34 5.09
N GLU A 90 -7.34 13.36 5.80
CA GLU A 90 -7.93 12.18 6.47
C GLU A 90 -8.35 11.08 5.47
N SER A 91 -8.59 11.42 4.20
CA SER A 91 -8.91 10.41 3.18
C SER A 91 -7.71 9.78 2.50
N VAL A 92 -6.49 10.26 2.78
CA VAL A 92 -5.29 9.82 2.05
C VAL A 92 -4.97 8.36 2.35
N GLU A 93 -5.03 7.96 3.62
CA GLU A 93 -4.80 6.57 3.99
C GLU A 93 -5.81 5.61 3.34
N LYS A 94 -7.06 6.07 3.17
CA LYS A 94 -8.12 5.32 2.48
C LYS A 94 -7.78 5.05 1.02
N SER A 95 -7.25 6.07 0.35
CA SER A 95 -6.98 6.06 -1.09
C SER A 95 -5.94 5.01 -1.50
N MET A 96 -5.10 4.59 -0.55
CA MET A 96 -4.08 3.56 -0.72
C MET A 96 -4.67 2.14 -0.77
N GLY A 97 -5.98 1.98 -0.55
CA GLY A 97 -6.67 0.69 -0.60
C GLY A 97 -6.29 -0.21 0.58
N THR A 98 -6.49 -1.52 0.42
CA THR A 98 -6.36 -2.52 1.49
C THR A 98 -5.11 -3.40 1.40
N LEU A 99 -4.23 -3.16 0.42
CA LEU A 99 -2.97 -3.89 0.29
C LEU A 99 -2.10 -3.67 1.53
N GLY A 100 -1.53 -4.76 2.05
CA GLY A 100 -0.73 -4.73 3.28
C GLY A 100 -1.54 -4.63 4.59
N LEU A 101 -2.87 -4.58 4.52
CA LEU A 101 -3.74 -4.62 5.72
C LEU A 101 -4.14 -6.03 6.12
N HIS A 102 -4.31 -6.92 5.13
CA HIS A 102 -4.76 -8.28 5.36
C HIS A 102 -3.74 -9.31 4.88
N LEU A 103 -3.51 -10.33 5.69
CA LEU A 103 -2.83 -11.55 5.29
C LEU A 103 -3.88 -12.53 4.74
N ASN A 104 -3.67 -13.04 3.53
CA ASN A 104 -4.62 -13.92 2.85
C ASN A 104 -4.09 -15.35 2.80
N GLY A 105 -4.94 -16.32 3.06
CA GLY A 105 -4.58 -17.74 3.02
C GLY A 105 -5.82 -18.64 3.07
N TRP A 106 -5.65 -19.83 3.60
CA TRP A 106 -6.68 -20.86 3.65
C TRP A 106 -7.08 -21.18 5.08
N HIS A 107 -8.39 -21.30 5.29
CA HIS A 107 -8.99 -21.78 6.53
C HIS A 107 -9.79 -23.05 6.26
N CYS A 108 -9.70 -24.03 7.16
CA CYS A 108 -10.58 -25.19 7.15
C CYS A 108 -11.71 -25.02 8.15
N PRO A 109 -12.97 -24.82 7.72
CA PRO A 109 -14.09 -24.61 8.63
C PRO A 109 -14.40 -25.84 9.50
N ASN A 110 -13.96 -27.04 9.08
CA ASN A 110 -14.22 -28.27 9.80
C ASN A 110 -13.25 -28.52 10.96
N CYS A 111 -11.95 -28.24 10.79
CA CYS A 111 -10.92 -28.56 11.79
C CYS A 111 -10.12 -27.36 12.30
N GLY A 112 -10.43 -26.15 11.82
CA GLY A 112 -9.74 -24.91 12.22
C GLY A 112 -8.32 -24.76 11.71
N TYR A 113 -7.87 -25.64 10.80
CA TYR A 113 -6.53 -25.56 10.21
C TYR A 113 -6.38 -24.29 9.35
N ASN A 114 -5.32 -23.52 9.62
CA ASN A 114 -4.99 -22.31 8.89
C ASN A 114 -3.64 -22.47 8.18
N GLU A 115 -3.56 -22.02 6.94
CA GLU A 115 -2.29 -21.95 6.22
C GLU A 115 -2.14 -20.69 5.38
N VAL A 116 -0.89 -20.24 5.24
CA VAL A 116 -0.48 -19.14 4.37
C VAL A 116 0.73 -19.55 3.55
N TYR A 117 0.84 -18.97 2.35
CA TYR A 117 1.97 -19.23 1.46
C TYR A 117 3.06 -18.19 1.68
N LYS A 118 4.33 -18.60 1.61
CA LYS A 118 5.47 -17.69 1.80
C LYS A 118 5.37 -16.45 0.90
N VAL A 119 5.02 -16.62 -0.38
CA VAL A 119 4.84 -15.50 -1.32
C VAL A 119 3.77 -14.49 -0.87
N LYS A 120 2.74 -14.93 -0.13
CA LYS A 120 1.72 -14.04 0.44
C LYS A 120 2.23 -13.27 1.65
N ILE A 121 3.15 -13.86 2.42
CA ILE A 121 3.86 -13.17 3.50
C ILE A 121 4.76 -12.10 2.92
N ASP A 122 5.60 -12.45 1.94
CA ASP A 122 6.51 -11.51 1.28
C ASP A 122 5.71 -10.32 0.69
N TYR A 123 4.59 -10.62 0.01
CA TYR A 123 3.68 -9.60 -0.51
C TYR A 123 3.03 -8.74 0.59
N TYR A 124 2.56 -9.34 1.68
CA TYR A 124 1.99 -8.60 2.82
C TYR A 124 3.03 -7.65 3.42
N VAL A 125 4.23 -8.14 3.71
CA VAL A 125 5.29 -7.36 4.36
C VAL A 125 5.73 -6.18 3.49
N ILE A 126 5.96 -6.40 2.20
CA ILE A 126 6.37 -5.33 1.27
C ILE A 126 5.33 -4.21 1.28
N ASN A 127 4.04 -4.56 1.17
CA ASN A 127 2.97 -3.56 1.15
C ASN A 127 2.77 -2.90 2.52
N HIS A 128 2.88 -3.66 3.62
CA HIS A 128 2.73 -3.15 4.98
C HIS A 128 3.82 -2.11 5.31
N VAL A 129 5.09 -2.46 5.06
CA VAL A 129 6.23 -1.56 5.29
C VAL A 129 6.13 -0.33 4.39
N ALA A 130 5.85 -0.52 3.09
CA ALA A 130 5.71 0.60 2.17
C ALA A 130 4.60 1.55 2.56
N ARG A 131 3.42 1.02 2.91
CA ARG A 131 2.30 1.82 3.40
C ARG A 131 2.68 2.64 4.61
N SER A 132 3.27 2.01 5.63
CA SER A 132 3.65 2.67 6.88
C SER A 132 4.68 3.78 6.66
N GLU A 133 5.75 3.50 5.91
CA GLU A 133 6.76 4.52 5.59
C GLU A 133 6.19 5.67 4.75
N VAL A 134 5.38 5.37 3.73
CA VAL A 134 4.77 6.40 2.89
C VAL A 134 3.88 7.32 3.74
N LEU A 135 3.10 6.78 4.67
CA LEU A 135 2.26 7.59 5.57
C LEU A 135 3.10 8.48 6.50
N ASP A 136 4.18 7.95 7.09
CA ASP A 136 5.09 8.71 7.95
C ASP A 136 5.76 9.87 7.19
N TYR A 137 6.25 9.62 5.97
CA TYR A 137 6.83 10.68 5.13
C TYR A 137 5.77 11.66 4.60
N PHE A 138 4.57 11.19 4.28
CA PHE A 138 3.45 12.04 3.88
C PHE A 138 3.08 13.02 4.98
N GLN A 139 2.92 12.56 6.22
CA GLN A 139 2.58 13.41 7.38
C GLN A 139 3.59 14.54 7.60
N ARG A 140 4.86 14.31 7.22
CA ARG A 140 5.95 15.29 7.33
C ARG A 140 6.15 16.16 6.09
N GLY A 141 5.41 15.91 5.00
CA GLY A 141 5.63 16.62 3.73
C GLY A 141 6.97 16.31 3.07
N ALA A 142 7.40 15.05 3.18
CA ALA A 142 8.73 14.60 2.80
C ALA A 142 8.71 13.40 1.84
N LEU A 143 7.64 13.20 1.06
CA LEU A 143 7.54 12.11 0.08
C LEU A 143 8.66 12.18 -0.98
N LEU A 144 9.07 13.38 -1.39
CA LEU A 144 10.22 13.51 -2.30
C LEU A 144 11.52 13.01 -1.65
N GLU A 145 11.69 13.21 -0.34
CA GLU A 145 12.84 12.69 0.40
C GLU A 145 12.79 11.16 0.48
N LEU A 146 11.62 10.58 0.73
CA LEU A 146 11.41 9.14 0.68
C LEU A 146 11.79 8.57 -0.68
N ALA A 147 11.30 9.16 -1.77
CA ALA A 147 11.60 8.73 -3.13
C ALA A 147 13.11 8.74 -3.42
N LYS A 148 13.82 9.79 -2.98
CA LYS A 148 15.29 9.90 -3.10
C LYS A 148 16.03 8.87 -2.24
N LYS A 149 15.57 8.63 -1.02
CA LYS A 149 16.16 7.64 -0.11
C LYS A 149 15.99 6.23 -0.65
N ARG A 150 14.82 5.92 -1.21
CA ARG A 150 14.46 4.59 -1.72
C ARG A 150 15.23 4.19 -2.97
N ALA A 151 15.65 5.16 -3.79
CA ALA A 151 16.60 4.93 -4.88
C ALA A 151 17.95 4.31 -4.40
N ASN A 152 18.23 4.35 -3.09
CA ASN A 152 19.44 3.79 -2.47
C ASN A 152 19.14 2.69 -1.42
N PHE A 153 17.92 2.14 -1.38
CA PHE A 153 17.49 1.27 -0.27
C PHE A 153 18.17 -0.11 -0.29
N ARG A 154 18.61 -0.58 0.88
CA ARG A 154 19.18 -1.92 1.10
C ARG A 154 18.11 -2.89 1.64
N ILE A 155 18.13 -4.11 1.10
CA ILE A 155 17.15 -5.20 1.31
C ILE A 155 17.06 -5.69 2.76
N SER A 156 18.08 -5.44 3.60
CA SER A 156 18.20 -6.07 4.93
C SER A 156 17.03 -5.78 5.90
N SER A 157 16.42 -4.59 5.85
CA SER A 157 15.27 -4.28 6.73
C SER A 157 13.99 -5.05 6.36
N LEU A 158 13.84 -5.49 5.10
CA LEU A 158 12.70 -6.30 4.68
C LEU A 158 12.85 -7.75 5.17
N GLU A 159 14.08 -8.27 5.21
CA GLU A 159 14.35 -9.63 5.68
C GLU A 159 14.06 -9.76 7.19
N ASP A 160 14.44 -8.75 7.97
CA ASP A 160 14.13 -8.67 9.40
C ASP A 160 12.61 -8.65 9.63
N GLU A 161 11.87 -7.86 8.85
CA GLU A 161 10.42 -7.76 8.98
C GLU A 161 9.70 -9.03 8.51
N ILE A 162 10.16 -9.68 7.44
CA ILE A 162 9.65 -10.99 7.00
C ILE A 162 9.84 -12.01 8.11
N THR A 163 10.99 -12.00 8.78
CA THR A 163 11.27 -12.91 9.90
C THR A 163 10.32 -12.64 11.06
N ARG A 164 10.19 -11.38 11.50
CA ARG A 164 9.27 -10.97 12.57
C ARG A 164 7.83 -11.37 12.29
N ILE A 165 7.33 -11.06 11.09
CA ILE A 165 5.95 -11.38 10.71
C ILE A 165 5.74 -12.90 10.61
N SER A 166 6.73 -13.66 10.13
CA SER A 166 6.64 -15.12 10.07
C SER A 166 6.54 -15.77 11.46
N GLU A 167 7.25 -15.22 12.45
CA GLU A 167 7.14 -15.65 13.85
C GLU A 167 5.74 -15.38 14.40
N ILE A 168 5.19 -14.18 14.16
CA ILE A 168 3.84 -13.80 14.59
C ILE A 168 2.79 -14.71 13.94
N ILE A 169 2.90 -15.00 12.64
CA ILE A 169 2.00 -15.92 11.93
C ILE A 169 2.02 -17.30 12.60
N THR A 170 3.21 -17.82 12.92
CA THR A 170 3.37 -19.12 13.56
C THR A 170 2.76 -19.13 14.97
N ASN A 171 3.00 -18.09 15.77
CA ASN A 171 2.41 -17.91 17.09
C ASN A 171 0.88 -17.82 17.03
N SER A 172 0.34 -17.29 15.94
CA SER A 172 -1.09 -17.20 15.64
C SER A 172 -1.70 -18.52 15.19
N GLN A 173 -0.98 -19.64 15.27
CA GLN A 173 -1.42 -20.97 14.86
C GLN A 173 -1.76 -21.07 13.36
N ILE A 174 -1.05 -20.29 12.54
CA ILE A 174 -1.16 -20.32 11.07
C ILE A 174 0.10 -21.01 10.53
N VAL A 175 -0.08 -22.03 9.70
CA VAL A 175 1.02 -22.79 9.12
C VAL A 175 1.57 -22.08 7.89
N ILE A 176 2.88 -21.84 7.85
CA ILE A 176 3.57 -21.30 6.69
C ILE A 176 3.97 -22.44 5.75
N THR A 177 3.67 -22.30 4.46
CA THR A 177 4.06 -23.28 3.45
C THR A 177 4.72 -22.63 2.22
N ASN A 178 5.58 -23.40 1.55
CA ASN A 178 6.26 -22.97 0.31
C ASN A 178 5.53 -23.42 -0.97
N ARG A 179 4.27 -23.84 -0.87
CA ARG A 179 3.53 -24.38 -2.02
C ARG A 179 2.76 -23.26 -2.69
N GLU A 180 2.71 -23.30 -4.02
CA GLU A 180 1.98 -22.32 -4.84
C GLU A 180 0.81 -22.94 -5.62
N LYS A 181 0.33 -24.12 -5.21
CA LYS A 181 -0.80 -24.77 -5.87
C LYS A 181 -2.11 -24.39 -5.19
N TRP A 182 -3.14 -24.16 -5.99
CA TRP A 182 -4.52 -24.07 -5.50
C TRP A 182 -4.88 -25.36 -4.76
N LYS A 183 -5.58 -25.23 -3.64
CA LYS A 183 -5.89 -26.34 -2.76
C LYS A 183 -7.37 -26.36 -2.46
N GLU A 184 -8.04 -27.42 -2.92
CA GLU A 184 -9.47 -27.56 -2.71
C GLU A 184 -9.79 -28.16 -1.34
N THR A 185 -8.86 -28.93 -0.75
CA THR A 185 -9.12 -29.74 0.46
C THR A 185 -8.05 -29.60 1.53
N CYS A 186 -8.46 -29.71 2.79
CA CYS A 186 -7.63 -29.57 3.98
C CYS A 186 -6.67 -30.75 4.14
N SER A 187 -5.40 -30.49 4.38
CA SER A 187 -4.39 -31.55 4.60
C SER A 187 -4.58 -32.34 5.90
N LYS A 188 -5.46 -31.91 6.81
CA LYS A 188 -5.71 -32.59 8.08
C LYS A 188 -6.98 -33.45 8.08
N CYS A 189 -8.03 -33.02 7.39
CA CYS A 189 -9.35 -33.67 7.45
C CYS A 189 -10.05 -33.80 6.10
N GLU A 190 -9.38 -33.46 4.99
CA GLU A 190 -9.87 -33.55 3.61
C GLU A 190 -11.11 -32.71 3.28
N HIS A 191 -11.65 -31.96 4.26
CA HIS A 191 -12.74 -31.03 4.05
C HIS A 191 -12.33 -29.87 3.14
N LYS A 192 -13.31 -29.25 2.46
CA LYS A 192 -13.06 -28.10 1.59
C LYS A 192 -12.40 -26.95 2.35
N LEU A 193 -11.46 -26.25 1.72
CA LEU A 193 -10.85 -25.03 2.26
C LEU A 193 -11.57 -23.79 1.75
N ASP A 194 -11.63 -22.77 2.60
CA ASP A 194 -12.14 -21.44 2.27
C ASP A 194 -10.98 -20.44 2.23
N ILE A 195 -11.08 -19.47 1.33
CA ILE A 195 -10.20 -18.30 1.35
C ILE A 195 -10.51 -17.52 2.62
N PHE A 196 -9.47 -17.15 3.34
CA PHE A 196 -9.61 -16.48 4.62
C PHE A 196 -8.62 -15.33 4.77
N HIS A 197 -9.00 -14.36 5.59
CA HIS A 197 -8.27 -13.13 5.80
C HIS A 197 -7.97 -12.97 7.29
N TRP A 198 -6.74 -12.55 7.60
CA TRP A 198 -6.35 -12.17 8.96
C TRP A 198 -5.81 -10.75 8.97
N VAL A 199 -6.00 -10.06 10.09
CA VAL A 199 -5.38 -8.77 10.38
C VAL A 199 -4.45 -8.90 11.56
N LEU A 200 -3.35 -8.15 11.55
CA LEU A 200 -2.50 -8.02 12.73
C LEU A 200 -3.26 -7.18 13.77
N ASN A 201 -3.34 -7.66 15.00
CA ASN A 201 -4.00 -6.94 16.08
C ASN A 201 -3.25 -5.64 16.45
N ASP A 202 -3.91 -4.78 17.24
CA ASP A 202 -3.33 -3.49 17.65
C ASP A 202 -2.03 -3.62 18.46
N ALA A 203 -1.86 -4.75 19.16
CA ALA A 203 -0.63 -5.05 19.90
C ALA A 203 0.55 -5.43 18.98
N GLY A 204 0.27 -5.77 17.72
CA GLY A 204 1.29 -6.13 16.73
C GLY A 204 1.91 -7.51 16.94
N ASP A 205 1.25 -8.39 17.70
CA ASP A 205 1.80 -9.68 18.16
C ASP A 205 0.97 -10.91 17.76
N GLN A 206 -0.22 -10.72 17.18
CA GLN A 206 -1.08 -11.81 16.74
C GLN A 206 -1.91 -11.46 15.50
N PHE A 207 -2.01 -12.40 14.56
CA PHE A 207 -2.99 -12.38 13.48
C PHE A 207 -4.32 -12.94 13.96
N ILE A 208 -5.37 -12.12 13.86
CA ILE A 208 -6.73 -12.48 14.25
C ILE A 208 -7.63 -12.60 13.01
N PRO A 209 -8.63 -13.50 13.02
CA PRO A 209 -9.61 -13.62 11.95
C PRO A 209 -10.25 -12.28 11.58
N TYR A 210 -10.26 -11.97 10.28
CA TYR A 210 -10.97 -10.83 9.74
C TYR A 210 -12.19 -11.30 8.95
N ASN A 211 -13.37 -11.18 9.56
CA ASN A 211 -14.63 -11.40 8.88
C ASN A 211 -15.01 -10.11 8.15
N ALA A 212 -14.80 -10.08 6.83
CA ALA A 212 -15.34 -9.05 5.97
C ALA A 212 -16.87 -9.23 5.87
N SER A 213 -17.63 -8.81 6.88
CA SER A 213 -18.95 -8.26 6.59
C SER A 213 -18.71 -6.83 6.10
N ALA A 214 -19.43 -6.38 5.07
CA ALA A 214 -19.24 -5.06 4.46
C ALA A 214 -19.39 -3.90 5.47
N ASP A 215 -19.90 -4.19 6.68
CA ASP A 215 -20.16 -3.21 7.73
C ASP A 215 -19.13 -3.26 8.89
N ASP A 216 -18.27 -4.29 9.02
CA ASP A 216 -17.49 -4.53 10.27
C ASP A 216 -16.01 -4.07 10.24
N LEU A 217 -15.68 -3.04 9.45
CA LEU A 217 -14.39 -2.38 9.59
C LEU A 217 -14.30 -1.70 10.99
N PRO A 218 -13.19 -1.83 11.74
CA PRO A 218 -12.92 -1.04 12.95
C PRO A 218 -13.12 0.46 12.66
N ASP A 219 -13.49 1.32 13.62
CA ASP A 219 -13.85 2.72 13.30
C ASP A 219 -12.70 3.53 12.65
N ASN A 220 -11.45 3.19 12.94
CA ASN A 220 -10.24 3.70 12.25
C ASN A 220 -10.10 3.20 10.80
N VAL A 221 -10.85 2.18 10.41
CA VAL A 221 -10.94 1.61 9.05
C VAL A 221 -12.33 1.85 8.42
N ARG A 222 -13.39 2.20 9.17
CA ARG A 222 -14.69 2.69 8.65
C ARG A 222 -14.63 4.14 8.21
N SER A 223 -13.88 4.99 8.93
CA SER A 223 -13.66 6.37 8.51
C SER A 223 -13.16 6.34 7.06
N ALA A 224 -12.16 5.50 6.77
CA ALA A 224 -12.04 4.53 5.68
C ALA A 224 -12.72 4.72 4.30
N PHE A 225 -14.05 4.73 4.30
CA PHE A 225 -14.86 4.50 3.09
C PHE A 225 -16.13 5.38 3.04
N LYS A 226 -16.19 6.42 3.86
CA LYS A 226 -17.06 7.59 3.64
C LYS A 226 -16.26 8.75 3.05
#